data_AF-A0A8T2QCM8-F1
#
_entry.id   AF-A0A8T2QCM8-F1
#
_cell.length_a   1.000
_cell.length_b   1.000
_cell.length_c   1.000
_cell.angle_alpha   90.00
_cell.angle_beta   90.00
_cell.angle_gamma   90.00
#
_symmetry.space_group_name_H-M   'P 1'
#
loop_
_entity.id
_entity.type
_entity.pdbx_description
1 polymer ?
#
loop_
_entity_poly.entity_id
_entity_poly.type
_entity_poly.pdbx_seq_one_letter_code
_entity_poly.pdbx_strand_id
1 'polypeptide(L)'
;MSVSRTTSLVEQISGVFLPSEVLPLSENRADSMKLSPSVIQSNKLPLDLSLKTSVRFTSDASFERCERITNQDLYVGMKNFLIMSRGQEPCTAQNNMEVANMSQNKVEVSFAEALHSWIYPQSVLPSSVLSALASAAAHGSSSEEEFLSKRQLAWEDSFRSLYYIFRNGQCDLFYFSTQQFLAMFISGGILKKNKNEISAYISRSTRGLRALFQEQDISFSMPLCVTKVDTSVEEIQELTEFEKSHPGQTRLVDSMAAVDNSPQSLLVFSGQKSVHGLYDFLLNHRSLLSSTTGADVPVLYSPTPFQNASLVMPEVVCKKLHTPGDGIANEHSKQYTMNARHSLEVRGGVLPPWVVWRVCRVVQQLQHGKWEASFASDPLTGGFNIAQMYGVTEGQEEETVKGSFLRQELNDSVILSPEMRTGFVKELKMDEGSYAVTLSVV
;
A
#
# COMPACT_ATOMS: atom_id res chain seq x y z
N MET A 1 -23.24 34.28 -43.05
CA MET A 1 -23.16 32.88 -43.52
C MET A 1 -22.14 32.16 -42.66
N SER A 2 -22.60 31.55 -41.57
CA SER A 2 -21.79 30.76 -40.65
C SER A 2 -22.04 29.29 -40.97
N VAL A 3 -21.00 28.58 -41.39
CA VAL A 3 -21.04 27.14 -41.65
C VAL A 3 -20.52 26.44 -40.41
N SER A 4 -21.44 25.95 -39.58
CA SER A 4 -21.12 25.05 -38.47
C SER A 4 -20.76 23.67 -39.02
N ARG A 5 -19.51 23.25 -38.84
CA ARG A 5 -19.09 21.86 -39.05
C ARG A 5 -19.56 21.03 -37.85
N THR A 6 -20.58 20.21 -38.06
CA THR A 6 -20.94 19.09 -37.19
C THR A 6 -20.06 17.89 -37.55
N THR A 7 -19.01 17.65 -36.75
CA THR A 7 -18.29 16.38 -36.76
C THR A 7 -19.00 15.37 -35.85
N SER A 8 -19.20 14.18 -36.39
CA SER A 8 -19.96 13.07 -35.82
C SER A 8 -19.34 12.53 -34.52
N LEU A 9 -20.19 12.30 -33.51
CA LEU A 9 -19.88 11.78 -32.17
C LEU A 9 -19.40 10.31 -32.12
N VAL A 10 -19.28 9.64 -33.26
CA VAL A 10 -18.93 8.20 -33.33
C VAL A 10 -17.42 7.95 -33.17
N GLU A 11 -16.56 8.94 -33.39
CA GLU A 11 -15.10 8.76 -33.31
C GLU A 11 -14.49 8.94 -31.91
N GLN A 12 -15.26 9.32 -30.88
CA GLN A 12 -14.72 9.56 -29.53
C GLN A 12 -14.66 8.34 -28.60
N ILE A 13 -15.11 7.15 -29.04
CA ILE A 13 -15.22 5.97 -28.16
C ILE A 13 -14.28 4.81 -28.56
N SER A 14 -13.61 4.86 -29.72
CA SER A 14 -12.76 3.75 -30.20
C SER A 14 -11.31 3.73 -29.69
N GLY A 15 -11.05 4.24 -28.49
CA GLY A 15 -9.69 4.40 -27.93
C GLY A 15 -9.21 3.29 -26.98
N VAL A 16 -9.93 2.18 -26.83
CA VAL A 16 -9.51 1.07 -25.95
C VAL A 16 -8.85 -0.02 -26.79
N PHE A 17 -7.53 0.04 -26.92
CA PHE A 17 -6.73 -1.04 -27.50
C PHE A 17 -6.56 -2.14 -26.46
N LEU A 18 -7.24 -3.28 -26.64
CA LEU A 18 -7.06 -4.50 -25.85
C LEU A 18 -5.86 -5.30 -26.41
N PRO A 19 -5.00 -5.90 -25.58
CA PRO A 19 -4.17 -7.02 -26.00
C PRO A 19 -5.05 -8.27 -26.13
N SER A 20 -5.00 -8.90 -27.30
CA SER A 20 -5.65 -10.18 -27.58
C SER A 20 -4.96 -11.31 -26.82
N GLU A 21 -5.59 -11.80 -25.74
CA GLU A 21 -5.60 -13.21 -25.30
C GLU A 21 -6.46 -13.32 -24.03
N VAL A 22 -7.76 -13.56 -24.23
CA VAL A 22 -8.70 -13.88 -23.15
C VAL A 22 -8.81 -15.40 -23.08
N LEU A 23 -8.28 -15.99 -22.01
CA LEU A 23 -8.65 -17.35 -21.60
C LEU A 23 -9.95 -17.28 -20.78
N PRO A 24 -10.91 -18.21 -21.00
CA PRO A 24 -12.25 -18.10 -20.42
C PRO A 24 -12.23 -18.42 -18.92
N LEU A 25 -12.68 -17.47 -18.10
CA LEU A 25 -13.13 -17.73 -16.75
C LEU A 25 -14.51 -18.40 -16.84
N SER A 26 -14.62 -19.62 -16.33
CA SER A 26 -15.85 -20.39 -16.29
C SER A 26 -16.94 -19.65 -15.49
N GLU A 27 -18.08 -19.44 -16.13
CA GLU A 27 -19.31 -18.94 -15.51
C GLU A 27 -19.70 -19.81 -14.31
N ASN A 28 -19.86 -19.18 -13.15
CA ASN A 28 -20.72 -19.73 -12.10
C ASN A 28 -21.66 -18.63 -11.61
N ARG A 29 -22.93 -18.90 -11.90
CA ARG A 29 -24.19 -18.28 -11.47
C ARG A 29 -24.11 -17.41 -10.21
N ALA A 30 -24.69 -16.21 -10.36
CA ALA A 30 -25.03 -15.29 -9.29
C ALA A 30 -26.03 -15.92 -8.31
N ASP A 31 -25.58 -16.15 -7.07
CA ASP A 31 -26.41 -16.22 -5.88
C ASP A 31 -25.91 -15.18 -4.88
N SER A 32 -26.84 -14.40 -4.31
CA SER A 32 -26.55 -13.38 -3.31
C SER A 32 -26.08 -14.03 -1.99
N MET A 33 -24.79 -14.37 -1.91
CA MET A 33 -24.15 -14.82 -0.68
C MET A 33 -23.68 -13.62 0.14
N LYS A 34 -24.14 -13.53 1.40
CA LYS A 34 -23.38 -12.83 2.45
C LYS A 34 -21.97 -13.43 2.45
N LEU A 35 -21.00 -12.70 1.90
CA LEU A 35 -19.61 -13.12 1.86
C LEU A 35 -19.10 -13.23 3.30
N SER A 36 -19.00 -14.47 3.80
CA SER A 36 -18.24 -14.78 5.01
C SER A 36 -16.78 -14.41 4.77
N PRO A 37 -16.03 -13.96 5.80
CA PRO A 37 -14.61 -13.70 5.65
C PRO A 37 -13.91 -14.96 5.15
N SER A 38 -13.23 -14.85 4.01
CA SER A 38 -12.40 -15.94 3.49
C SER A 38 -11.23 -16.17 4.42
N VAL A 39 -11.02 -17.43 4.84
CA VAL A 39 -9.92 -17.84 5.70
C VAL A 39 -8.87 -18.54 4.85
N ILE A 40 -7.66 -17.98 4.77
CA ILE A 40 -6.51 -18.62 4.14
C ILE A 40 -5.74 -19.40 5.22
N GLN A 41 -5.43 -20.66 4.97
CA GLN A 41 -4.49 -21.45 5.77
C GLN A 41 -3.15 -21.53 5.05
N SER A 42 -2.06 -21.11 5.69
CA SER A 42 -0.74 -21.09 5.06
C SER A 42 0.39 -21.20 6.08
N ASN A 43 1.51 -21.80 5.68
CA ASN A 43 2.73 -21.85 6.52
C ASN A 43 3.60 -20.59 6.40
N LYS A 44 3.20 -19.66 5.51
CA LYS A 44 3.87 -18.37 5.25
C LYS A 44 2.86 -17.23 5.30
N LEU A 45 3.32 -16.02 5.57
CA LEU A 45 2.46 -14.84 5.61
C LEU A 45 1.97 -14.50 4.18
N PRO A 46 0.68 -14.20 3.94
CA PRO A 46 0.26 -13.67 2.65
C PRO A 46 0.77 -12.24 2.46
N LEU A 47 1.20 -11.92 1.23
CA LEU A 47 1.60 -10.56 0.87
C LEU A 47 0.37 -9.66 0.93
N ASP A 48 0.40 -8.64 1.78
CA ASP A 48 -0.63 -7.61 1.84
C ASP A 48 -0.01 -6.24 1.52
N LEU A 49 -0.36 -5.71 0.36
CA LEU A 49 0.10 -4.42 -0.17
C LEU A 49 -0.72 -3.24 0.34
N SER A 50 -1.75 -3.48 1.17
CA SER A 50 -2.49 -2.41 1.82
C SER A 50 -1.68 -1.78 2.95
N LEU A 51 -1.84 -0.47 3.12
CA LEU A 51 -1.20 0.28 4.20
C LEU A 51 -2.02 0.11 5.49
N LYS A 52 -1.34 -0.09 6.62
CA LYS A 52 -2.01 -0.22 7.93
C LYS A 52 -1.87 1.06 8.74
N THR A 53 -2.81 1.37 9.63
CA THR A 53 -2.73 2.49 10.57
C THR A 53 -2.36 2.03 11.97
N SER A 54 -2.66 0.77 12.29
CA SER A 54 -2.16 0.10 13.48
C SER A 54 -2.17 -1.42 13.31
N VAL A 55 -1.28 -2.07 14.05
CA VAL A 55 -1.27 -3.53 14.22
C VAL A 55 -1.26 -3.84 15.70
N ARG A 56 -2.17 -4.72 16.13
CA ARG A 56 -2.20 -5.20 17.52
C ARG A 56 -2.00 -6.70 17.55
N PHE A 57 -0.95 -7.13 18.24
CA PHE A 57 -0.66 -8.52 18.56
C PHE A 57 -1.18 -8.84 19.96
N THR A 58 -1.72 -10.05 20.12
CA THR A 58 -2.10 -10.60 21.42
C THR A 58 -1.59 -12.02 21.58
N SER A 59 -1.12 -12.34 22.78
CA SER A 59 -0.56 -13.65 23.14
C SER A 59 -0.78 -13.91 24.62
N ASP A 60 -0.77 -15.17 25.03
CA ASP A 60 -0.74 -15.53 26.45
C ASP A 60 0.64 -15.24 27.06
N ALA A 61 1.70 -15.29 26.25
CA ALA A 61 3.06 -14.94 26.66
C ALA A 61 3.33 -13.42 26.53
N SER A 62 4.22 -12.92 27.40
CA SER A 62 4.50 -11.49 27.55
C SER A 62 5.26 -10.91 26.35
N PHE A 63 5.02 -9.62 26.08
CA PHE A 63 5.77 -8.80 25.11
C PHE A 63 6.81 -7.89 25.80
N GLU A 64 7.16 -8.15 27.07
CA GLU A 64 8.11 -7.34 27.86
C GLU A 64 9.44 -7.04 27.14
N ARG A 65 9.91 -7.94 26.28
CA ARG A 65 11.14 -7.73 25.49
C ARG A 65 11.00 -6.58 24.48
N CYS A 66 9.80 -6.41 23.89
CA CYS A 66 9.48 -5.28 23.02
C CYS A 66 9.27 -3.97 23.79
N GLU A 67 8.99 -4.03 25.10
CA GLU A 67 8.87 -2.85 25.96
C GLU A 67 10.24 -2.38 26.48
N ARG A 68 11.15 -3.32 26.76
CA ARG A 68 12.49 -3.06 27.33
C ARG A 68 13.57 -2.80 26.30
N ILE A 69 13.22 -2.24 25.14
CA ILE A 69 14.21 -1.91 24.11
C ILE A 69 15.07 -0.75 24.64
N THR A 70 16.36 -0.99 24.79
CA THR A 70 17.30 0.03 25.26
C THR A 70 17.73 0.94 24.12
N ASN A 71 18.29 2.12 24.43
CA ASN A 71 18.89 2.99 23.41
C ASN A 71 20.00 2.30 22.62
N GLN A 72 20.72 1.36 23.24
CA GLN A 72 21.73 0.57 22.55
C GLN A 72 21.09 -0.39 21.54
N ASP A 73 19.98 -1.05 21.90
CA ASP A 73 19.24 -1.93 20.99
C ASP A 73 18.67 -1.13 19.81
N LEU A 74 18.13 0.08 20.06
CA LEU A 74 17.66 0.99 19.01
C LEU A 74 18.79 1.41 18.05
N TYR A 75 19.96 1.77 18.59
CA TYR A 75 21.12 2.15 17.78
C TYR A 75 21.59 1.00 16.89
N VAL A 76 21.70 -0.22 17.44
CA VAL A 76 22.12 -1.40 16.67
C VAL A 76 21.06 -1.78 15.64
N GLY A 77 19.77 -1.78 16.00
CA GLY A 77 18.68 -2.08 15.08
C GLY A 77 18.60 -1.09 13.91
N MET A 78 18.77 0.21 14.19
CA MET A 78 18.88 1.24 13.15
C MET A 78 20.08 0.97 12.23
N LYS A 79 21.25 0.70 12.80
CA LYS A 79 22.46 0.39 12.02
C LYS A 79 22.27 -0.83 11.12
N ASN A 80 21.65 -1.90 11.63
CA ASN A 80 21.36 -3.10 10.84
C ASN A 80 20.42 -2.78 9.68
N PHE A 81 19.33 -2.06 9.95
CA PHE A 81 18.39 -1.64 8.91
C PHE A 81 19.09 -0.83 7.79
N LEU A 82 20.01 0.06 8.15
CA LEU A 82 20.78 0.86 7.18
C LEU A 82 21.73 0.01 6.31
N ILE A 83 22.38 -1.00 6.91
CA ILE A 83 23.26 -1.92 6.18
C ILE A 83 22.45 -2.76 5.20
N MET A 84 21.34 -3.31 5.67
CA MET A 84 20.44 -4.15 4.89
C MET A 84 19.80 -3.40 3.73
N SER A 85 19.34 -2.17 3.96
CA SER A 85 18.75 -1.31 2.92
C SER A 85 19.70 -1.00 1.75
N ARG A 86 21.01 -1.25 1.90
CA ARG A 86 22.03 -1.05 0.85
C ARG A 86 22.32 -2.31 0.02
N GLY A 87 21.67 -3.45 0.32
CA GLY A 87 21.94 -4.72 -0.36
C GLY A 87 23.37 -5.24 -0.14
N GLN A 88 24.05 -4.75 0.90
CA GLN A 88 25.35 -5.26 1.33
C GLN A 88 25.12 -6.29 2.42
N GLU A 89 25.58 -7.52 2.18
CA GLU A 89 25.84 -8.49 3.25
C GLU A 89 26.67 -7.78 4.34
N PRO A 90 26.35 -7.93 5.63
CA PRO A 90 27.17 -7.35 6.68
C PRO A 90 28.59 -7.90 6.49
N CYS A 91 29.52 -7.05 6.07
CA CYS A 91 30.91 -7.42 5.98
C CYS A 91 31.33 -7.94 7.36
N THR A 92 31.50 -9.25 7.48
CA THR A 92 32.24 -9.87 8.58
C THR A 92 33.69 -9.42 8.38
N ALA A 93 33.99 -8.20 8.81
CA ALA A 93 35.34 -7.67 8.85
C ALA A 93 36.12 -8.58 9.79
N GLN A 94 36.94 -9.43 9.19
CA GLN A 94 37.66 -10.53 9.80
C GLN A 94 38.78 -10.08 10.76
N ASN A 95 38.80 -8.83 11.21
CA ASN A 95 39.90 -8.24 11.97
C ASN A 95 39.44 -7.22 13.03
N ASN A 96 38.40 -7.51 13.83
CA ASN A 96 38.25 -6.87 15.15
C ASN A 96 37.49 -7.78 16.11
N MET A 97 38.22 -8.31 17.10
CA MET A 97 37.79 -9.23 18.14
C MET A 97 36.73 -8.63 19.11
N GLU A 98 36.24 -7.42 18.86
CA GLU A 98 35.23 -6.71 19.65
C GLU A 98 33.82 -6.74 19.02
N VAL A 99 33.67 -6.99 17.71
CA VAL A 99 32.37 -6.95 17.01
C VAL A 99 31.60 -8.28 17.10
N ALA A 100 32.32 -9.38 17.34
CA ALA A 100 31.73 -10.73 17.47
C ALA A 100 31.02 -10.97 18.82
N ASN A 101 31.28 -10.14 19.86
CA ASN A 101 30.69 -10.32 21.19
C ASN A 101 29.40 -9.50 21.43
N MET A 102 29.05 -8.55 20.54
CA MET A 102 27.80 -7.77 20.61
C MET A 102 26.71 -8.23 19.62
N SER A 103 27.02 -9.23 18.79
CA SER A 103 26.17 -9.78 17.75
C SER A 103 25.52 -11.12 18.17
N GLN A 104 25.04 -11.20 19.41
CA GLN A 104 23.98 -12.18 19.68
C GLN A 104 22.69 -11.64 19.04
N ASN A 105 22.01 -12.49 18.26
CA ASN A 105 20.67 -12.28 17.68
C ASN A 105 19.63 -11.98 18.78
N LYS A 106 19.72 -10.79 19.35
CA LYS A 106 18.84 -10.32 20.39
C LYS A 106 17.57 -9.86 19.71
N VAL A 107 16.45 -10.52 20.02
CA VAL A 107 15.13 -10.28 19.42
C VAL A 107 14.74 -8.79 19.49
N GLU A 108 15.17 -8.10 20.54
CA GLU A 108 14.97 -6.66 20.74
C GLU A 108 15.63 -5.81 19.65
N VAL A 109 16.82 -6.20 19.18
CA VAL A 109 17.52 -5.55 18.06
C VAL A 109 16.79 -5.81 16.75
N SER A 110 16.38 -7.05 16.50
CA SER A 110 15.59 -7.41 15.31
C SER A 110 14.23 -6.71 15.30
N PHE A 111 13.62 -6.52 16.47
CA PHE A 111 12.38 -5.77 16.61
C PHE A 111 12.61 -4.28 16.30
N ALA A 112 13.65 -3.66 16.85
CA ALA A 112 14.00 -2.27 16.53
C ALA A 112 14.27 -2.11 15.02
N GLU A 113 15.05 -3.01 14.42
CA GLU A 113 15.33 -3.05 12.98
C GLU A 113 14.05 -3.13 12.14
N ALA A 114 13.10 -4.00 12.52
CA ALA A 114 11.85 -4.24 11.80
C ALA A 114 10.93 -3.01 11.66
N LEU A 115 11.04 -2.04 12.56
CA LEU A 115 10.13 -0.91 12.67
C LEU A 115 10.45 0.25 11.71
N HIS A 116 11.64 0.28 11.13
CA HIS A 116 12.11 1.46 10.39
C HIS A 116 11.54 1.57 8.98
N SER A 117 11.33 2.82 8.53
CA SER A 117 10.97 3.19 7.16
C SER A 117 11.53 4.55 6.77
N TRP A 118 11.79 4.76 5.49
CA TRP A 118 12.19 6.06 4.95
C TRP A 118 10.97 6.84 4.50
N ILE A 119 10.85 8.09 4.99
CA ILE A 119 9.69 8.94 4.75
C ILE A 119 10.12 10.35 4.37
N TYR A 120 9.43 10.97 3.41
CA TYR A 120 9.53 12.40 3.16
C TYR A 120 8.20 13.02 2.70
N PRO A 121 7.77 14.17 3.24
CA PRO A 121 8.32 14.81 4.43
C PRO A 121 7.96 13.99 5.67
N GLN A 122 8.82 14.04 6.69
CA GLN A 122 8.59 13.35 7.97
C GLN A 122 7.49 14.01 8.82
N SER A 123 7.18 15.27 8.55
CA SER A 123 6.12 16.02 9.21
C SER A 123 5.33 16.78 8.17
N VAL A 124 4.02 16.51 8.09
CA VAL A 124 3.07 17.15 7.17
C VAL A 124 2.50 18.39 7.84
N LEU A 125 2.48 19.51 7.12
CA LEU A 125 1.93 20.76 7.61
C LEU A 125 0.39 20.70 7.57
N PRO A 126 -0.31 21.00 8.68
CA PRO A 126 -1.77 21.12 8.67
C PRO A 126 -2.25 22.19 7.70
N SER A 127 -3.41 21.97 7.09
CA SER A 127 -3.96 22.90 6.07
C SER A 127 -4.16 24.32 6.59
N SER A 128 -4.51 24.49 7.87
CA SER A 128 -4.61 25.82 8.49
C SER A 128 -3.27 26.57 8.52
N VAL A 129 -2.17 25.86 8.78
CA VAL A 129 -0.81 26.41 8.79
C VAL A 129 -0.41 26.77 7.37
N LEU A 130 -0.65 25.88 6.40
CA LEU A 130 -0.36 26.16 4.98
C LEU A 130 -1.14 27.35 4.46
N SER A 131 -2.42 27.48 4.79
CA SER A 131 -3.23 28.64 4.42
C SER A 131 -2.70 29.93 5.02
N ALA A 132 -2.26 29.92 6.29
CA ALA A 132 -1.65 31.08 6.92
C ALA A 132 -0.34 31.47 6.25
N LEU A 133 0.54 30.50 5.96
CA LEU A 133 1.81 30.72 5.26
C LEU A 133 1.59 31.25 3.84
N ALA A 134 0.68 30.65 3.09
CA ALA A 134 0.34 31.08 1.73
C ALA A 134 -0.26 32.49 1.71
N SER A 135 -1.11 32.82 2.68
CA SER A 135 -1.65 34.18 2.83
C SER A 135 -0.56 35.19 3.16
N ALA A 136 0.36 34.85 4.06
CA ALA A 136 1.49 35.71 4.40
C ALA A 136 2.42 35.94 3.19
N ALA A 137 2.70 34.89 2.43
CA ALA A 137 3.47 34.97 1.18
C ALA A 137 2.79 35.90 0.15
N ALA A 138 1.47 35.76 -0.04
CA ALA A 138 0.69 36.62 -0.95
C ALA A 138 0.69 38.11 -0.54
N HIS A 139 0.88 38.41 0.76
CA HIS A 139 1.02 39.77 1.28
C HIS A 139 2.47 40.30 1.26
N GLY A 140 3.39 39.62 0.55
CA GLY A 140 4.77 40.07 0.34
C GLY A 140 5.77 39.60 1.39
N SER A 141 5.42 38.61 2.23
CA SER A 141 6.38 37.98 3.14
C SER A 141 7.30 37.02 2.38
N SER A 142 8.48 37.51 1.96
CA SER A 142 9.44 36.74 1.17
C SER A 142 9.95 35.49 1.89
N SER A 143 10.01 35.48 3.22
CA SER A 143 10.44 34.32 4.01
C SER A 143 9.50 33.12 3.89
N GLU A 144 8.18 33.36 3.93
CA GLU A 144 7.19 32.28 3.87
C GLU A 144 7.07 31.72 2.46
N GLU A 145 7.16 32.59 1.46
CA GLU A 145 7.26 32.17 0.06
C GLU A 145 8.51 31.29 -0.17
N GLU A 146 9.67 31.72 0.34
CA GLU A 146 10.93 30.97 0.24
C GLU A 146 10.83 29.62 0.98
N PHE A 147 10.19 29.58 2.15
CA PHE A 147 9.97 28.34 2.90
C PHE A 147 9.13 27.33 2.11
N LEU A 148 7.98 27.77 1.58
CA LEU A 148 7.09 26.91 0.79
C LEU A 148 7.79 26.43 -0.50
N SER A 149 8.54 27.32 -1.16
CA SER A 149 9.32 26.99 -2.35
C SER A 149 10.41 25.96 -2.07
N LYS A 150 11.20 26.13 -1.00
CA LYS A 150 12.22 25.15 -0.57
C LYS A 150 11.61 23.80 -0.23
N ARG A 151 10.46 23.79 0.45
CA ARG A 151 9.74 22.56 0.79
C ARG A 151 9.30 21.81 -0.47
N GLN A 152 8.78 22.53 -1.45
CA GLN A 152 8.40 21.96 -2.74
C GLN A 152 9.60 21.44 -3.53
N LEU A 153 10.68 22.23 -3.65
CA LEU A 153 11.90 21.82 -4.37
C LEU A 153 12.53 20.57 -3.74
N ALA A 154 12.63 20.54 -2.41
CA ALA A 154 13.14 19.38 -1.71
C ALA A 154 12.24 18.15 -1.89
N TRP A 155 10.93 18.32 -2.01
CA TRP A 155 10.02 17.24 -2.38
C TRP A 155 10.24 16.73 -3.81
N GLU A 156 10.40 17.62 -4.78
CA GLU A 156 10.67 17.25 -6.18
C GLU A 156 11.97 16.46 -6.31
N ASP A 157 13.02 16.90 -5.62
CA ASP A 157 14.29 16.19 -5.52
C ASP A 157 14.12 14.80 -4.89
N SER A 158 13.33 14.71 -3.81
CA SER A 158 13.05 13.45 -3.11
C SER A 158 12.29 12.47 -4.01
N PHE A 159 11.24 12.93 -4.68
CA PHE A 159 10.42 12.09 -5.55
C PHE A 159 11.20 11.63 -6.78
N ARG A 160 12.00 12.53 -7.37
CA ARG A 160 12.91 12.20 -8.47
C ARG A 160 13.93 11.14 -8.03
N SER A 161 14.61 11.35 -6.91
CA SER A 161 15.57 10.39 -6.35
C SER A 161 14.93 9.02 -6.16
N LEU A 162 13.78 8.96 -5.48
CA LEU A 162 13.08 7.71 -5.20
C LEU A 162 12.63 6.99 -6.47
N TYR A 163 12.04 7.72 -7.43
CA TYR A 163 11.59 7.15 -8.70
C TYR A 163 12.75 6.55 -9.50
N TYR A 164 13.90 7.23 -9.58
CA TYR A 164 15.06 6.69 -10.32
C TYR A 164 15.71 5.50 -9.60
N ILE A 165 15.72 5.46 -8.26
CA ILE A 165 16.14 4.28 -7.48
C ILE A 165 15.21 3.09 -7.78
N PHE A 166 13.90 3.33 -7.84
CA PHE A 166 12.91 2.33 -8.22
C PHE A 166 13.10 1.84 -9.65
N ARG A 167 13.21 2.76 -10.62
CA ARG A 167 13.41 2.46 -12.04
C ARG A 167 14.70 1.67 -12.28
N ASN A 168 15.73 1.88 -11.46
CA ASN A 168 17.01 1.17 -11.53
C ASN A 168 16.99 -0.18 -10.78
N GLY A 169 15.85 -0.60 -10.23
CA GLY A 169 15.70 -1.90 -9.55
C GLY A 169 16.32 -1.97 -8.15
N GLN A 170 16.71 -0.83 -7.57
CA GLN A 170 17.24 -0.77 -6.20
C GLN A 170 16.14 -0.67 -5.14
N CYS A 171 14.97 -0.15 -5.53
CA CYS A 171 13.75 -0.16 -4.73
C CYS A 171 12.67 -0.93 -5.49
N ASP A 172 12.04 -1.91 -4.84
CA ASP A 172 10.99 -2.71 -5.49
C ASP A 172 9.57 -2.24 -5.16
N LEU A 173 9.38 -1.42 -4.12
CA LEU A 173 8.07 -0.94 -3.70
C LEU A 173 8.19 0.40 -3.00
N PHE A 174 7.41 1.39 -3.42
CA PHE A 174 7.25 2.64 -2.68
C PHE A 174 5.83 3.19 -2.82
N TYR A 175 5.45 4.07 -1.90
CA TYR A 175 4.13 4.72 -1.90
C TYR A 175 4.27 6.23 -2.00
N PHE A 176 3.31 6.83 -2.68
CA PHE A 176 3.09 8.27 -2.81
C PHE A 176 1.70 8.56 -2.25
N SER A 177 1.62 9.34 -1.18
CA SER A 177 0.40 9.57 -0.42
C SER A 177 -0.02 11.02 -0.50
N THR A 178 -1.24 11.25 -0.98
CA THR A 178 -1.91 12.55 -0.90
C THR A 178 -3.09 12.47 0.08
N GLN A 179 -3.80 13.57 0.29
CA GLN A 179 -5.05 13.54 1.05
C GLN A 179 -6.23 12.92 0.28
N GLN A 180 -6.15 12.83 -1.06
CA GLN A 180 -7.25 12.43 -1.92
C GLN A 180 -7.10 10.99 -2.44
N PHE A 181 -5.89 10.64 -2.85
CA PHE A 181 -5.54 9.33 -3.37
C PHE A 181 -4.15 8.89 -2.91
N LEU A 182 -3.89 7.60 -3.06
CA LEU A 182 -2.58 6.99 -2.90
C LEU A 182 -2.13 6.41 -4.24
N ALA A 183 -0.84 6.52 -4.52
CA ALA A 183 -0.20 5.78 -5.59
C ALA A 183 0.82 4.79 -5.02
N MET A 184 0.80 3.57 -5.55
CA MET A 184 1.77 2.51 -5.24
C MET A 184 2.58 2.21 -6.49
N PHE A 185 3.91 2.23 -6.39
CA PHE A 185 4.82 1.83 -7.46
C PHE A 185 5.49 0.53 -7.06
N ILE A 186 5.38 -0.50 -7.90
CA ILE A 186 5.83 -1.86 -7.59
C ILE A 186 6.57 -2.49 -8.75
N SER A 187 7.69 -3.13 -8.43
CA SER A 187 8.51 -3.93 -9.33
C SER A 187 7.93 -5.34 -9.45
N GLY A 188 7.99 -5.90 -10.66
CA GLY A 188 7.57 -7.26 -10.95
C GLY A 188 8.33 -8.30 -10.11
N GLY A 189 9.53 -7.98 -9.63
CA GLY A 189 10.33 -8.85 -8.78
C GLY A 189 9.63 -9.27 -7.48
N ILE A 190 8.84 -8.37 -6.85
CA ILE A 190 8.05 -8.70 -5.64
C ILE A 190 6.91 -9.67 -5.98
N LEU A 191 6.36 -9.55 -7.18
CA LEU A 191 5.22 -10.34 -7.66
C LEU A 191 5.67 -11.62 -8.39
N LYS A 192 6.94 -12.02 -8.22
CA LYS A 192 7.57 -13.16 -8.90
C LYS A 192 7.46 -13.11 -10.42
N LYS A 193 7.43 -11.90 -10.99
CA LYS A 193 7.47 -11.68 -12.44
C LYS A 193 8.86 -11.26 -12.91
N ASN A 194 8.98 -10.96 -14.20
CA ASN A 194 10.15 -10.32 -14.75
C ASN A 194 10.49 -9.04 -13.98
N LYS A 195 11.72 -8.96 -13.45
CA LYS A 195 12.24 -7.83 -12.67
C LYS A 195 12.23 -6.49 -13.43
N ASN A 196 12.22 -6.53 -14.76
CA ASN A 196 12.19 -5.34 -15.60
C ASN A 196 10.77 -4.79 -15.81
N GLU A 197 9.75 -5.56 -15.41
CA GLU A 197 8.37 -5.09 -15.41
C GLU A 197 8.13 -4.23 -14.17
N ILE A 198 7.60 -3.04 -14.39
CA ILE A 198 7.14 -2.16 -13.32
C ILE A 198 5.66 -1.86 -13.54
N SER A 199 4.95 -1.64 -12.45
CA SER A 199 3.56 -1.21 -12.48
C SER A 199 3.31 -0.16 -11.42
N ALA A 200 2.33 0.70 -11.66
CA ALA A 200 1.85 1.65 -10.69
C ALA A 200 0.33 1.58 -10.55
N TYR A 201 -0.17 1.92 -9.38
CA TYR A 201 -1.57 1.82 -9.02
C TYR A 201 -2.00 3.15 -8.41
N ILE A 202 -3.13 3.72 -8.82
CA ILE A 202 -3.74 4.88 -8.16
C ILE A 202 -5.07 4.45 -7.54
N SER A 203 -5.27 4.75 -6.27
CA SER A 203 -6.57 4.56 -5.61
C SER A 203 -7.54 5.69 -5.94
N ARG A 204 -8.84 5.37 -5.94
CA ARG A 204 -9.95 6.34 -5.98
C ARG A 204 -9.79 7.44 -7.04
N SER A 205 -9.64 7.06 -8.31
CA SER A 205 -9.63 8.05 -9.40
C SER A 205 -10.99 8.72 -9.62
N THR A 206 -10.96 9.87 -10.29
CA THR A 206 -12.13 10.61 -10.78
C THR A 206 -12.14 10.64 -12.30
N ARG A 207 -13.30 10.92 -12.90
CA ARG A 207 -13.40 11.12 -14.36
C ARG A 207 -12.44 12.18 -14.88
N GLY A 208 -12.31 13.31 -14.18
CA GLY A 208 -11.40 14.39 -14.58
C GLY A 208 -9.94 13.94 -14.59
N LEU A 209 -9.51 13.22 -13.56
CA LEU A 209 -8.16 12.67 -13.48
C LEU A 209 -7.89 11.69 -14.64
N ARG A 210 -8.85 10.80 -14.93
CA ARG A 210 -8.75 9.84 -16.04
C ARG A 210 -8.69 10.53 -17.41
N ALA A 211 -9.48 11.57 -17.62
CA ALA A 211 -9.44 12.36 -18.86
C ALA A 211 -8.07 13.03 -19.05
N LEU A 212 -7.48 13.59 -17.98
CA LEU A 212 -6.14 14.18 -18.05
C LEU A 212 -5.05 13.16 -18.39
N PHE A 213 -5.14 11.93 -17.88
CA PHE A 213 -4.22 10.87 -18.30
C PHE A 213 -4.37 10.52 -19.78
N GLN A 214 -5.60 10.44 -20.29
CA GLN A 214 -5.87 10.17 -21.71
C GLN A 214 -5.35 11.30 -22.61
N GLU A 215 -5.55 12.56 -22.21
CA GLU A 215 -5.04 13.74 -22.92
C GLU A 215 -3.51 13.73 -23.03
N GLN A 216 -2.81 13.16 -22.05
CA GLN A 216 -1.35 13.05 -22.02
C GLN A 216 -0.81 11.72 -22.60
N ASP A 217 -1.64 10.92 -23.28
CA ASP A 217 -1.27 9.59 -23.82
C ASP A 217 -0.70 8.62 -22.76
N ILE A 218 -1.22 8.71 -21.53
CA ILE A 218 -0.83 7.82 -20.42
C ILE A 218 -1.84 6.66 -20.37
N SER A 219 -1.42 5.48 -20.80
CA SER A 219 -2.29 4.29 -20.81
C SER A 219 -2.49 3.71 -19.41
N PHE A 220 -3.74 3.45 -19.04
CA PHE A 220 -4.14 2.82 -17.78
C PHE A 220 -5.33 1.85 -17.99
N SER A 221 -5.56 0.97 -17.02
CA SER A 221 -6.76 0.12 -16.93
C SER A 221 -7.46 0.27 -15.58
N MET A 222 -8.72 -0.16 -15.48
CA MET A 222 -9.54 -0.14 -14.25
C MET A 222 -10.02 -1.55 -13.91
N PRO A 223 -9.18 -2.42 -13.32
CA PRO A 223 -9.48 -3.84 -13.18
C PRO A 223 -10.62 -4.15 -12.18
N LEU A 224 -10.92 -3.23 -11.26
CA LEU A 224 -12.00 -3.38 -10.28
C LEU A 224 -13.32 -2.75 -10.76
N CYS A 225 -13.31 -2.10 -11.93
CA CYS A 225 -14.50 -1.49 -12.50
C CYS A 225 -15.34 -2.54 -13.20
N VAL A 226 -16.31 -3.10 -12.47
CA VAL A 226 -17.36 -3.95 -13.03
C VAL A 226 -18.50 -3.06 -13.53
N THR A 227 -18.21 -2.17 -14.48
CA THR A 227 -19.30 -1.62 -15.29
C THR A 227 -19.91 -2.80 -16.02
N LYS A 228 -21.23 -2.99 -15.91
CA LYS A 228 -21.95 -3.97 -16.72
C LYS A 228 -21.64 -3.62 -18.19
N VAL A 229 -20.71 -4.37 -18.80
CA VAL A 229 -20.33 -4.17 -20.21
C VAL A 229 -21.44 -4.70 -21.15
N ASP A 230 -22.48 -5.32 -20.60
CA ASP A 230 -23.66 -5.74 -21.37
C ASP A 230 -24.71 -4.63 -21.50
N THR A 231 -24.31 -3.37 -21.73
CA THR A 231 -25.24 -2.48 -22.43
C THR A 231 -25.15 -2.87 -23.89
N SER A 232 -26.02 -3.80 -24.32
CA SER A 232 -26.00 -4.28 -25.70
C SER A 232 -26.16 -3.10 -26.66
N VAL A 233 -25.68 -3.25 -27.89
CA VAL A 233 -25.84 -2.23 -28.93
C VAL A 233 -27.33 -1.90 -29.12
N GLU A 234 -28.22 -2.85 -28.83
CA GLU A 234 -29.67 -2.65 -28.82
C GLU A 234 -30.14 -1.74 -27.67
N GLU A 235 -29.64 -1.89 -26.44
CA GLU A 235 -30.00 -1.01 -25.32
C GLU A 235 -29.56 0.45 -25.57
N ILE A 236 -28.38 0.65 -26.16
CA ILE A 236 -27.90 1.99 -26.54
C ILE A 236 -28.77 2.57 -27.68
N GLN A 237 -29.14 1.74 -28.67
CA GLN A 237 -30.03 2.12 -29.77
C GLN A 237 -31.42 2.51 -29.24
N GLU A 238 -32.00 1.72 -28.34
CA GLU A 238 -33.30 1.99 -27.71
C GLU A 238 -33.29 3.28 -26.89
N LEU A 239 -32.23 3.54 -26.12
CA LEU A 239 -32.06 4.81 -25.38
C LEU A 239 -31.94 6.01 -26.31
N THR A 240 -31.26 5.87 -27.46
CA THR A 240 -31.19 6.95 -28.47
C THR A 240 -32.50 7.17 -29.22
N GLU A 241 -33.29 6.12 -29.46
CA GLU A 241 -34.64 6.24 -30.02
C GLU A 241 -35.62 6.84 -29.02
N PHE A 242 -35.47 6.53 -27.73
CA PHE A 242 -36.28 7.12 -26.66
C PHE A 242 -36.03 8.62 -26.53
N GLU A 243 -34.78 9.09 -26.55
CA GLU A 243 -34.46 10.53 -26.54
C GLU A 243 -34.99 11.25 -27.79
N LYS A 244 -34.97 10.60 -28.97
CA LYS A 244 -35.59 11.16 -30.18
C LYS A 244 -37.11 11.33 -30.04
N SER A 245 -37.77 10.41 -29.35
CA SER A 245 -39.22 10.45 -29.14
C SER A 245 -39.66 11.37 -27.99
N HIS A 246 -38.82 11.55 -26.96
CA HIS A 246 -39.12 12.34 -25.77
C HIS A 246 -37.94 13.26 -25.36
N PRO A 247 -37.62 14.27 -26.19
CA PRO A 247 -36.45 15.12 -25.97
C PRO A 247 -36.49 15.83 -24.62
N GLY A 248 -35.41 15.72 -23.85
CA GLY A 248 -35.27 16.36 -22.54
C GLY A 248 -35.92 15.62 -21.36
N GLN A 249 -36.55 14.46 -21.60
CA GLN A 249 -37.15 13.62 -20.56
C GLN A 249 -36.26 12.42 -20.17
N THR A 250 -35.20 12.15 -20.92
CA THR A 250 -34.21 11.12 -20.64
C THR A 250 -33.03 11.73 -19.89
N ARG A 251 -32.83 11.32 -18.63
CA ARG A 251 -31.58 11.58 -17.91
C ARG A 251 -30.69 10.34 -18.03
N LEU A 252 -29.66 10.41 -18.87
CA LEU A 252 -28.57 9.44 -18.78
C LEU A 252 -27.87 9.66 -17.44
N VAL A 253 -28.15 8.76 -16.49
CA VAL A 253 -27.34 8.64 -15.29
C VAL A 253 -26.00 8.10 -15.75
N ASP A 254 -24.98 8.95 -15.73
CA ASP A 254 -23.62 8.60 -16.14
C ASP A 254 -23.13 7.46 -15.25
N SER A 255 -23.21 6.22 -15.73
CA SER A 255 -22.91 5.01 -14.94
C SER A 255 -21.49 5.04 -14.37
N MET A 256 -20.57 5.76 -15.04
CA MET A 256 -19.19 5.96 -14.57
C MET A 256 -19.07 6.98 -13.42
N ALA A 257 -20.05 7.88 -13.22
CA ALA A 257 -20.04 8.81 -12.09
C ALA A 257 -20.24 8.09 -10.75
N ALA A 258 -20.96 6.96 -10.74
CA ALA A 258 -21.12 6.12 -9.55
C ALA A 258 -19.82 5.39 -9.15
N VAL A 259 -18.89 5.22 -10.09
CA VAL A 259 -17.61 4.54 -9.87
C VAL A 259 -16.57 5.51 -9.28
N ASP A 260 -16.70 6.82 -9.51
CA ASP A 260 -15.74 7.82 -9.06
C ASP A 260 -15.54 7.83 -7.54
N ASN A 261 -14.29 7.99 -7.11
CA ASN A 261 -13.89 7.92 -5.71
C ASN A 261 -14.32 6.63 -4.99
N SER A 262 -14.58 5.53 -5.69
CA SER A 262 -14.82 4.22 -5.08
C SER A 262 -13.58 3.33 -5.22
N PRO A 263 -13.50 2.20 -4.51
CA PRO A 263 -12.45 1.22 -4.75
C PRO A 263 -12.43 0.70 -6.20
N GLN A 264 -13.58 0.70 -6.88
CA GLN A 264 -13.70 0.28 -8.28
C GLN A 264 -13.02 1.25 -9.27
N SER A 265 -12.76 2.51 -8.87
CA SER A 265 -12.03 3.47 -9.69
C SER A 265 -10.50 3.38 -9.55
N LEU A 266 -9.98 2.27 -9.01
CA LEU A 266 -8.55 2.00 -8.99
C LEU A 266 -8.00 1.90 -10.42
N LEU A 267 -6.89 2.61 -10.66
CA LEU A 267 -6.19 2.61 -11.95
C LEU A 267 -4.92 1.78 -11.86
N VAL A 268 -4.60 1.07 -12.94
CA VAL A 268 -3.35 0.33 -13.11
C VAL A 268 -2.60 0.83 -14.33
N PHE A 269 -1.33 1.18 -14.13
CA PHE A 269 -0.39 1.61 -15.15
C PHE A 269 0.66 0.52 -15.28
N SER A 270 0.68 -0.18 -16.41
CA SER A 270 1.58 -1.31 -16.63
C SER A 270 2.67 -0.94 -17.63
N GLY A 271 3.90 -1.34 -17.33
CA GLY A 271 5.05 -1.12 -18.22
C GLY A 271 5.71 0.25 -18.03
N GLN A 272 6.96 0.34 -18.51
CA GLN A 272 7.82 1.47 -18.24
C GLN A 272 7.30 2.79 -18.79
N LYS A 273 6.69 2.79 -20.00
CA LYS A 273 6.13 4.01 -20.62
C LYS A 273 5.03 4.61 -19.75
N SER A 274 4.00 3.82 -19.40
CA SER A 274 2.86 4.31 -18.60
C SER A 274 3.28 4.70 -17.17
N VAL A 275 4.16 3.93 -16.53
CA VAL A 275 4.65 4.24 -15.19
C VAL A 275 5.51 5.52 -15.18
N HIS A 276 6.31 5.75 -16.22
CA HIS A 276 7.07 7.00 -16.35
C HIS A 276 6.17 8.19 -16.65
N GLY A 277 5.18 8.03 -17.54
CA GLY A 277 4.17 9.06 -17.79
C GLY A 277 3.41 9.44 -16.53
N LEU A 278 3.05 8.47 -15.68
CA LEU A 278 2.47 8.75 -14.37
C LEU A 278 3.43 9.51 -13.46
N TYR A 279 4.69 9.12 -13.40
CA TYR A 279 5.70 9.83 -12.60
C TYR A 279 5.83 11.29 -13.04
N ASP A 280 5.98 11.55 -14.34
CA ASP A 280 6.08 12.90 -14.88
C ASP A 280 4.79 13.69 -14.61
N PHE A 281 3.64 13.03 -14.72
CA PHE A 281 2.36 13.65 -14.39
C PHE A 281 2.29 14.07 -12.91
N LEU A 282 2.58 13.17 -11.98
CA LEU A 282 2.53 13.44 -10.53
C LEU A 282 3.54 14.52 -10.11
N LEU A 283 4.71 14.57 -10.77
CA LEU A 283 5.73 15.58 -10.51
C LEU A 283 5.29 16.98 -10.96
N ASN A 284 4.59 17.08 -12.10
CA ASN A 284 4.30 18.37 -12.74
C ASN A 284 2.88 18.91 -12.48
N HIS A 285 1.89 18.05 -12.22
CA HIS A 285 0.48 18.46 -12.09
C HIS A 285 0.11 18.89 -10.66
N ARG A 286 0.70 20.02 -10.24
CA ARG A 286 0.48 20.64 -8.92
C ARG A 286 -0.97 20.98 -8.63
N SER A 287 -1.73 21.40 -9.65
CA SER A 287 -3.15 21.75 -9.49
C SER A 287 -3.99 20.57 -9.04
N LEU A 288 -3.65 19.32 -9.41
CA LEU A 288 -4.40 18.16 -8.94
C LEU A 288 -4.11 17.84 -7.47
N LEU A 289 -2.91 18.15 -7.01
CA LEU A 289 -2.52 18.02 -5.61
C LEU A 289 -3.05 19.17 -4.74
N SER A 290 -3.42 20.31 -5.35
CA SER A 290 -3.71 21.57 -4.64
C SER A 290 -5.03 22.26 -5.03
N SER A 291 -5.85 21.67 -5.91
CA SER A 291 -6.96 22.38 -6.61
C SER A 291 -8.08 22.89 -5.72
N THR A 292 -8.17 22.43 -4.47
CA THR A 292 -9.24 22.91 -3.58
C THR A 292 -8.78 23.58 -2.29
N THR A 293 -7.63 23.26 -1.68
CA THR A 293 -7.27 23.85 -0.37
C THR A 293 -5.88 23.40 0.09
N GLY A 294 -5.01 24.33 0.49
CA GLY A 294 -3.92 24.17 1.47
C GLY A 294 -3.43 22.76 1.80
N ALA A 295 -3.09 21.95 0.80
CA ALA A 295 -2.58 20.60 0.98
C ALA A 295 -1.06 20.65 0.85
N ASP A 296 -0.37 19.95 1.74
CA ASP A 296 1.07 19.89 1.73
C ASP A 296 1.59 19.04 0.56
N VAL A 297 2.90 19.03 0.37
CA VAL A 297 3.55 18.08 -0.53
C VAL A 297 3.22 16.63 -0.17
N PRO A 298 2.98 15.75 -1.15
CA PRO A 298 2.68 14.33 -0.91
C PRO A 298 3.75 13.61 -0.09
N VAL A 299 3.32 12.67 0.76
CA VAL A 299 4.25 11.86 1.56
C VAL A 299 4.73 10.66 0.77
N LEU A 300 6.04 10.49 0.70
CA LEU A 300 6.73 9.38 0.06
C LEU A 300 7.15 8.37 1.13
N TYR A 301 6.86 7.08 0.92
CA TYR A 301 7.27 5.99 1.81
C TYR A 301 8.12 4.99 1.04
N SER A 302 9.28 4.63 1.58
CA SER A 302 10.20 3.68 0.96
C SER A 302 10.87 2.77 1.99
N PRO A 303 11.15 1.51 1.64
CA PRO A 303 12.03 0.62 2.40
C PRO A 303 13.51 1.00 2.24
N THR A 304 13.87 1.72 1.18
CA THR A 304 15.26 2.10 0.85
C THR A 304 15.48 3.60 1.00
N PRO A 305 16.71 4.04 1.35
CA PRO A 305 17.03 5.46 1.45
C PRO A 305 16.86 6.19 0.11
N PHE A 306 16.43 7.45 0.17
CA PHE A 306 16.34 8.37 -0.96
C PHE A 306 16.66 9.80 -0.50
N GLN A 307 16.86 10.72 -1.44
CA GLN A 307 17.25 12.10 -1.13
C GLN A 307 16.23 12.79 -0.22
N ASN A 308 16.73 13.58 0.74
CA ASN A 308 16.00 14.30 1.80
C ASN A 308 15.15 13.45 2.76
N ALA A 309 15.04 12.14 2.55
CA ALA A 309 14.26 11.25 3.39
C ALA A 309 14.75 11.24 4.84
N SER A 310 13.80 11.13 5.77
CA SER A 310 14.08 10.87 7.18
C SER A 310 13.75 9.43 7.51
N LEU A 311 14.53 8.87 8.43
CA LEU A 311 14.25 7.56 8.99
C LEU A 311 13.22 7.70 10.12
N VAL A 312 12.12 6.97 10.03
CA VAL A 312 11.01 7.04 10.99
C VAL A 312 10.74 5.66 11.58
N MET A 313 10.37 5.65 12.86
CA MET A 313 9.95 4.47 13.61
C MET A 313 8.56 4.73 14.20
N PRO A 314 7.59 3.81 14.06
CA PRO A 314 6.27 3.91 14.69
C PRO A 314 6.36 3.80 16.22
N GLU A 315 5.29 4.25 16.89
CA GLU A 315 5.09 4.07 18.32
C GLU A 315 4.77 2.61 18.64
N VAL A 316 5.34 2.12 19.74
CA VAL A 316 5.11 0.77 20.25
C VAL A 316 4.58 0.84 21.68
N VAL A 317 3.47 0.17 21.94
CA VAL A 317 2.81 0.14 23.25
C VAL A 317 2.55 -1.29 23.67
N CYS A 318 3.10 -1.72 24.81
CA CYS A 318 2.81 -3.00 25.43
C CYS A 318 1.80 -2.84 26.57
N LYS A 319 0.85 -3.77 26.70
CA LYS A 319 -0.13 -3.80 27.80
C LYS A 319 -0.38 -5.22 28.28
N LYS A 320 -0.57 -5.39 29.59
CA LYS A 320 -1.07 -6.61 30.19
C LYS A 320 -2.58 -6.48 30.44
N LEU A 321 -3.36 -7.38 29.84
CA LEU A 321 -4.80 -7.46 29.94
C LEU A 321 -5.15 -8.63 30.88
N HIS A 322 -6.09 -8.41 31.80
CA HIS A 322 -6.64 -9.47 32.62
C HIS A 322 -8.01 -9.81 32.06
N THR A 323 -8.17 -11.04 31.59
CA THR A 323 -9.47 -11.57 31.16
C THR A 323 -10.01 -12.49 32.25
N PRO A 324 -11.31 -12.40 32.58
CA PRO A 324 -11.94 -13.39 33.44
C PRO A 324 -11.80 -14.76 32.78
N GLY A 325 -11.14 -15.71 33.45
CA GLY A 325 -10.98 -17.05 32.91
C GLY A 325 -12.29 -17.85 32.97
N ASP A 326 -12.40 -18.84 32.08
CA ASP A 326 -13.43 -19.89 32.14
C ASP A 326 -13.17 -20.79 33.36
N GLY A 327 -13.58 -20.31 34.53
CA GLY A 327 -13.64 -21.11 35.75
C GLY A 327 -14.98 -21.83 35.82
N ILE A 328 -14.97 -23.15 35.95
CA ILE A 328 -16.16 -23.90 36.39
C ILE A 328 -16.48 -23.40 37.81
N ALA A 329 -17.65 -22.79 37.97
CA ALA A 329 -18.11 -22.30 39.26
C ALA A 329 -18.28 -23.49 40.22
N ASN A 330 -17.34 -23.68 41.14
CA ASN A 330 -17.51 -24.60 42.26
C ASN A 330 -18.15 -23.83 43.43
N GLU A 331 -19.29 -24.29 43.93
CA GLU A 331 -20.20 -23.57 44.85
C GLU A 331 -19.57 -23.10 46.18
N HIS A 332 -18.34 -23.52 46.50
CA HIS A 332 -17.70 -23.24 47.79
C HIS A 332 -16.44 -22.37 47.76
N SER A 333 -15.95 -21.94 46.58
CA SER A 333 -14.84 -20.98 46.51
C SER A 333 -14.88 -20.22 45.19
N LYS A 334 -15.31 -18.95 45.23
CA LYS A 334 -15.22 -18.04 44.07
C LYS A 334 -13.78 -17.59 43.86
N GLN A 335 -12.94 -18.49 43.32
CA GLN A 335 -11.58 -18.18 42.93
C GLN A 335 -11.52 -18.18 41.40
N TYR A 336 -11.77 -17.02 40.80
CA TYR A 336 -11.59 -16.84 39.36
C TYR A 336 -10.09 -16.90 39.04
N THR A 337 -9.65 -17.92 38.31
CA THR A 337 -8.35 -17.89 37.66
C THR A 337 -8.41 -16.83 36.56
N MET A 338 -7.72 -15.71 36.76
CA MET A 338 -7.60 -14.68 35.73
C MET A 338 -6.59 -15.14 34.69
N ASN A 339 -7.02 -15.27 33.43
CA ASN A 339 -6.09 -15.51 32.34
C ASN A 339 -5.47 -14.16 31.96
N ALA A 340 -4.16 -14.03 32.14
CA ALA A 340 -3.41 -12.85 31.73
C ALA A 340 -3.09 -12.96 30.25
N ARG A 341 -3.61 -12.02 29.45
CA ARG A 341 -3.31 -11.90 28.03
C ARG A 341 -2.46 -10.66 27.82
N HIS A 342 -1.41 -10.76 27.03
CA HIS A 342 -0.53 -9.64 26.73
C HIS A 342 -0.86 -9.07 25.35
N SER A 343 -0.68 -7.77 25.20
CA SER A 343 -0.95 -7.05 23.95
C SER A 343 0.25 -6.17 23.60
N LEU A 344 0.62 -6.19 22.32
CA LEU A 344 1.61 -5.32 21.70
C LEU A 344 0.92 -4.55 20.57
N GLU A 345 0.89 -3.23 20.65
CA GLU A 345 0.28 -2.36 19.64
C GLU A 345 1.36 -1.49 18.98
N VAL A 346 1.48 -1.59 17.65
CA VAL A 346 2.33 -0.74 16.82
C VAL A 346 1.45 0.25 16.08
N ARG A 347 1.73 1.56 16.20
CA ARG A 347 0.89 2.66 15.70
C ARG A 347 1.69 3.94 15.47
N GLY A 348 1.02 5.08 15.28
CA GLY A 348 1.69 6.39 15.19
C GLY A 348 1.91 6.88 13.76
N GLY A 349 1.21 6.30 12.79
CA GLY A 349 1.24 6.71 11.40
C GLY A 349 0.81 5.59 10.46
N VAL A 350 1.13 5.76 9.19
CA VAL A 350 0.97 4.73 8.17
C VAL A 350 2.08 3.69 8.33
N LEU A 351 1.71 2.42 8.36
CA LEU A 351 2.57 1.25 8.46
C LEU A 351 2.58 0.53 7.10
N PRO A 352 3.67 0.65 6.33
CA PRO A 352 3.79 -0.03 5.05
C PRO A 352 3.93 -1.56 5.20
N PRO A 353 3.71 -2.34 4.13
CA PRO A 353 3.77 -3.81 4.16
C PRO A 353 5.06 -4.38 4.73
N TRP A 354 6.20 -3.77 4.39
CA TRP A 354 7.51 -4.24 4.85
C TRP A 354 7.67 -4.10 6.37
N VAL A 355 7.11 -3.07 7.00
CA VAL A 355 7.13 -2.92 8.47
C VAL A 355 6.25 -4.00 9.09
N VAL A 356 5.02 -4.14 8.59
CA VAL A 356 4.04 -5.07 9.12
C VAL A 356 4.58 -6.50 9.09
N TRP A 357 5.11 -6.92 7.95
CA TRP A 357 5.63 -8.27 7.79
C TRP A 357 6.90 -8.52 8.62
N ARG A 358 7.86 -7.59 8.66
CA ARG A 358 9.05 -7.73 9.53
C ARG A 358 8.65 -7.87 11.00
N VAL A 359 7.70 -7.06 11.47
CA VAL A 359 7.20 -7.17 12.85
C VAL A 359 6.52 -8.51 13.08
N CYS A 360 5.67 -8.98 12.17
CA CYS A 360 5.06 -10.32 12.27
C CYS A 360 6.12 -11.43 12.38
N ARG A 361 7.21 -11.35 11.60
CA ARG A 361 8.33 -12.30 11.67
C ARG A 361 9.02 -12.26 13.02
N VAL A 362 9.29 -11.07 13.57
CA VAL A 362 9.92 -10.94 14.89
C VAL A 362 8.99 -11.44 15.99
N VAL A 363 7.69 -11.17 15.92
CA VAL A 363 6.70 -11.68 16.87
C VAL A 363 6.64 -13.21 16.80
N GLN A 364 6.69 -13.81 15.61
CA GLN A 364 6.75 -15.26 15.45
C GLN A 364 7.99 -15.87 16.13
N GLN A 365 9.13 -15.19 16.11
CA GLN A 365 10.34 -15.64 16.81
C GLN A 365 10.26 -15.43 18.33
N LEU A 366 9.57 -14.38 18.77
CA LEU A 366 9.39 -14.06 20.18
C LEU A 366 8.38 -14.98 20.87
N GLN A 367 7.32 -15.37 20.15
CA GLN A 367 6.19 -16.12 20.68
C GLN A 367 6.27 -17.58 20.22
N HIS A 368 6.60 -18.48 21.14
CA HIS A 368 6.68 -19.93 20.87
C HIS A 368 5.30 -20.64 20.88
N GLY A 369 4.22 -19.90 21.09
CA GLY A 369 2.86 -20.42 21.18
C GLY A 369 1.87 -19.55 20.39
N LYS A 370 0.57 -19.80 20.57
CA LYS A 370 -0.49 -19.14 19.80
C LYS A 370 -0.46 -17.62 20.00
N TRP A 371 -0.55 -16.90 18.89
CA TRP A 371 -0.73 -15.45 18.92
C TRP A 371 -1.64 -15.01 17.80
N GLU A 372 -2.29 -13.87 18.02
CA GLU A 372 -3.23 -13.28 17.07
C GLU A 372 -2.81 -11.84 16.78
N ALA A 373 -2.91 -11.42 15.51
CA ALA A 373 -2.72 -10.06 15.08
C ALA A 373 -3.99 -9.52 14.43
N SER A 374 -4.43 -8.33 14.84
CA SER A 374 -5.50 -7.57 14.21
C SER A 374 -4.94 -6.32 13.55
N PHE A 375 -5.38 -6.03 12.33
CA PHE A 375 -4.86 -4.94 11.51
C PHE A 375 -5.95 -3.90 11.24
N ALA A 376 -5.67 -2.64 11.57
CA ALA A 376 -6.45 -1.51 11.07
C ALA A 376 -5.83 -1.06 9.74
N SER A 377 -6.59 -1.10 8.65
CA SER A 377 -6.08 -0.79 7.30
C SER A 377 -6.58 0.57 6.82
N ASP A 378 -5.78 1.26 6.01
CA ASP A 378 -6.21 2.46 5.32
C ASP A 378 -7.22 2.08 4.22
N PRO A 379 -8.47 2.59 4.27
CA PRO A 379 -9.51 2.24 3.30
C PRO A 379 -9.15 2.62 1.86
N LEU A 380 -8.24 3.58 1.66
CA LEU A 380 -7.77 3.97 0.33
C LEU A 380 -6.89 2.90 -0.35
N THR A 381 -6.41 1.92 0.41
CA THR A 381 -5.40 0.95 -0.09
C THR A 381 -5.92 -0.47 -0.24
N GLY A 382 -7.19 -0.73 0.11
CA GLY A 382 -7.78 -2.07 0.06
C GLY A 382 -7.63 -2.74 -1.31
N GLY A 383 -7.75 -1.98 -2.40
CA GLY A 383 -7.65 -2.49 -3.76
C GLY A 383 -6.23 -2.80 -4.26
N PHE A 384 -5.17 -2.43 -3.55
CA PHE A 384 -3.79 -2.60 -4.06
C PHE A 384 -3.34 -4.06 -4.19
N ASN A 385 -3.98 -4.99 -3.48
CA ASN A 385 -3.69 -6.41 -3.62
C ASN A 385 -4.08 -7.00 -4.98
N ILE A 386 -4.85 -6.27 -5.81
CA ILE A 386 -5.10 -6.64 -7.21
C ILE A 386 -3.80 -6.76 -8.02
N ALA A 387 -2.70 -6.15 -7.56
CA ALA A 387 -1.39 -6.30 -8.19
C ALA A 387 -0.93 -7.77 -8.29
N GLN A 388 -1.38 -8.61 -7.36
CA GLN A 388 -1.10 -10.05 -7.35
C GLN A 388 -1.90 -10.82 -8.41
N MET A 389 -2.85 -10.19 -9.11
CA MET A 389 -3.60 -10.80 -10.21
C MET A 389 -2.71 -11.27 -11.34
N TYR A 390 -1.65 -10.51 -11.59
CA TYR A 390 -0.77 -10.72 -12.72
C TYR A 390 0.52 -11.49 -12.36
N GLY A 391 0.65 -11.98 -11.12
CA GLY A 391 1.79 -12.79 -10.67
C GLY A 391 1.79 -14.19 -11.31
N VAL A 392 2.98 -14.73 -11.57
CA VAL A 392 3.23 -15.89 -12.44
C VAL A 392 2.42 -17.15 -12.10
N THR A 393 1.75 -17.69 -13.13
CA THR A 393 1.41 -19.09 -13.37
C THR A 393 2.68 -19.94 -13.38
N GLU A 394 2.77 -20.95 -12.51
CA GLU A 394 3.85 -21.94 -12.40
C GLU A 394 4.57 -22.21 -13.74
N GLY A 395 5.85 -21.82 -13.89
CA GLY A 395 6.60 -22.26 -15.08
C GLY A 395 7.87 -21.51 -15.54
N GLN A 396 8.31 -20.40 -14.93
CA GLN A 396 9.55 -19.74 -15.36
C GLN A 396 10.59 -19.69 -14.24
N GLU A 397 11.73 -20.34 -14.47
CA GLU A 397 12.89 -20.38 -13.59
C GLU A 397 13.45 -18.97 -13.33
N GLU A 398 13.62 -18.62 -12.05
CA GLU A 398 14.25 -17.36 -11.63
C GLU A 398 15.76 -17.40 -11.94
N GLU A 399 16.24 -16.54 -12.85
CA GLU A 399 17.66 -16.21 -12.91
C GLU A 399 18.08 -15.55 -11.57
N THR A 400 18.99 -16.22 -10.86
CA THR A 400 19.62 -15.77 -9.61
C THR A 400 20.52 -14.56 -9.86
N VAL A 401 19.91 -13.37 -9.94
CA VAL A 401 20.62 -12.08 -9.84
C VAL A 401 20.21 -11.43 -8.53
N LYS A 402 21.19 -10.87 -7.79
CA LYS A 402 20.98 -10.15 -6.52
C LYS A 402 19.84 -9.13 -6.67
N GLY A 403 18.66 -9.45 -6.11
CA GLY A 403 17.48 -8.58 -6.06
C GLY A 403 17.64 -7.44 -5.05
N SER A 404 16.68 -6.51 -4.99
CA SER A 404 16.66 -5.54 -3.90
C SER A 404 16.53 -6.26 -2.55
N PHE A 405 16.88 -5.55 -1.48
CA PHE A 405 16.79 -6.08 -0.14
C PHE A 405 15.39 -6.61 0.19
N LEU A 406 14.33 -5.85 -0.12
CA LEU A 406 12.95 -6.29 0.13
C LEU A 406 12.63 -7.63 -0.54
N ARG A 407 13.16 -7.87 -1.75
CA ARG A 407 12.88 -9.11 -2.48
C ARG A 407 13.51 -10.33 -1.83
N GLN A 408 14.77 -10.21 -1.37
CA GLN A 408 15.43 -11.28 -0.61
C GLN A 408 14.65 -11.59 0.67
N GLU A 409 14.22 -10.53 1.33
CA GLU A 409 13.40 -10.59 2.52
C GLU A 409 12.07 -11.34 2.26
N LEU A 410 11.34 -10.96 1.21
CA LEU A 410 10.00 -11.47 0.91
C LEU A 410 9.99 -12.92 0.39
N ASN A 411 10.99 -13.32 -0.41
CA ASN A 411 11.03 -14.63 -1.07
C ASN A 411 10.96 -15.82 -0.10
N ASP A 412 11.59 -15.70 1.06
CA ASP A 412 11.64 -16.79 2.03
C ASP A 412 10.39 -16.86 2.92
N SER A 413 9.71 -15.73 3.14
CA SER A 413 8.75 -15.59 4.25
C SER A 413 7.30 -15.33 3.84
N VAL A 414 7.05 -14.94 2.58
CA VAL A 414 5.75 -14.47 2.12
C VAL A 414 5.23 -15.27 0.91
N ILE A 415 3.91 -15.45 0.82
CA ILE A 415 3.24 -16.08 -0.32
C ILE A 415 2.33 -15.09 -1.06
N LEU A 416 2.23 -15.29 -2.37
CA LEU A 416 1.18 -14.67 -3.19
C LEU A 416 -0.07 -15.54 -3.09
N SER A 417 -1.23 -14.93 -2.93
CA SER A 417 -2.50 -15.63 -2.79
C SER A 417 -3.54 -15.00 -3.72
N PRO A 418 -4.21 -15.79 -4.58
CA PRO A 418 -5.29 -15.28 -5.43
C PRO A 418 -6.44 -14.65 -4.64
N GLU A 419 -6.71 -15.14 -3.44
CA GLU A 419 -7.75 -14.65 -2.53
C GLU A 419 -7.47 -13.22 -2.05
N MET A 420 -6.20 -12.79 -2.02
CA MET A 420 -5.83 -11.41 -1.70
C MET A 420 -6.30 -10.41 -2.75
N ARG A 421 -6.58 -10.82 -4.00
CA ARG A 421 -6.92 -9.91 -5.10
C ARG A 421 -8.18 -9.07 -4.83
N THR A 422 -9.10 -9.60 -4.03
CA THR A 422 -10.39 -8.99 -3.71
C THR A 422 -10.46 -8.46 -2.28
N GLY A 423 -9.33 -8.42 -1.56
CA GLY A 423 -9.33 -8.14 -0.13
C GLY A 423 -8.01 -7.69 0.45
N PHE A 424 -8.01 -7.51 1.77
CA PHE A 424 -6.83 -7.22 2.56
C PHE A 424 -6.91 -7.93 3.91
N VAL A 425 -5.76 -8.15 4.55
CA VAL A 425 -5.69 -8.86 5.83
C VAL A 425 -6.30 -8.00 6.93
N LYS A 426 -7.30 -8.57 7.62
CA LYS A 426 -7.96 -7.97 8.78
C LYS A 426 -7.44 -8.57 10.08
N GLU A 427 -7.27 -9.89 10.09
CA GLU A 427 -6.82 -10.64 11.25
C GLU A 427 -5.96 -11.81 10.80
N LEU A 428 -5.00 -12.17 11.65
CA LEU A 428 -4.13 -13.30 11.47
C LEU A 428 -3.99 -14.03 12.79
N LYS A 429 -4.13 -15.36 12.77
CA LYS A 429 -3.91 -16.22 13.93
C LYS A 429 -2.82 -17.21 13.59
N MET A 430 -1.83 -17.32 14.45
CA MET A 430 -0.75 -18.29 14.32
C MET A 430 -1.00 -19.42 15.32
N ASP A 431 -1.06 -20.65 14.81
CA ASP A 431 -1.18 -21.87 15.61
C ASP A 431 -0.27 -22.97 15.03
N GLU A 432 0.60 -23.53 15.87
CA GLU A 432 1.50 -24.64 15.53
C GLU A 432 2.29 -24.47 14.21
N GLY A 433 2.68 -23.23 13.87
CA GLY A 433 3.45 -22.92 12.66
C GLY A 433 2.61 -22.69 11.39
N SER A 434 1.28 -22.73 11.52
CA SER A 434 0.32 -22.37 10.47
C SER A 434 -0.36 -21.04 10.77
N TYR A 435 -0.64 -20.28 9.71
CA TYR A 435 -1.36 -19.02 9.73
C TYR A 435 -2.79 -19.23 9.25
N ALA A 436 -3.76 -18.87 10.08
CA ALA A 436 -5.14 -18.67 9.70
C ALA A 436 -5.38 -17.17 9.47
N VAL A 437 -5.64 -16.77 8.22
CA VAL A 437 -5.74 -15.36 7.82
C VAL A 437 -7.16 -15.01 7.42
N THR A 438 -7.75 -14.05 8.11
CA THR A 438 -9.09 -13.52 7.85
C THR A 438 -8.99 -12.28 6.96
N LEU A 439 -9.63 -12.31 5.80
CA LEU A 439 -9.67 -11.17 4.88
C LEU A 439 -10.90 -10.30 5.06
N SER A 440 -10.75 -9.00 4.82
CA SER A 440 -11.84 -8.07 4.50
C SER A 440 -11.94 -7.91 2.99
N VAL A 441 -13.16 -7.82 2.46
CA VAL A 441 -13.41 -7.56 1.04
C VAL A 441 -13.30 -6.04 0.76
N VAL A 442 -12.83 -5.71 -0.44
CA VAL A 442 -12.67 -4.34 -0.97
C VAL A 442 -13.99 -3.69 -1.34
#